data_AF-A0A4R9K2U7-F1
#
_entry.id   AF-A0A4R9K2U7-F1
#
_cell.length_a   1.000
_cell.length_b   1.000
_cell.length_c   1.000
_cell.angle_alpha   90.00
_cell.angle_beta   90.00
_cell.angle_gamma   90.00
#
_symmetry.space_group_name_H-M   'P 1'
#
loop_
_entity.id
_entity.type
_entity.pdbx_description
1 polymer ?
#
loop_
_entity_poly.entity_id
_entity_poly.type
_entity_poly.pdbx_seq_one_letter_code
_entity_poly.pdbx_strand_id
1 'polypeptide(L)' 'MGYMYILICSDASYYTGSTKYLSKRVKKHQSGQGANYTKKYRAL' A
#
# COMPACT_ATOMS: atom_id res chain seq x y z
N MET A 1 -6.76 -15.09 -9.81
CA MET A 1 -5.64 -14.22 -10.23
C MET A 1 -5.14 -13.40 -9.04
N GLY A 2 -3.84 -13.15 -8.95
CA GLY A 2 -3.25 -12.22 -7.98
C GLY A 2 -2.58 -11.06 -8.70
N TYR A 3 -2.44 -9.93 -8.01
CA TYR A 3 -1.78 -8.73 -8.50
C TYR A 3 -0.55 -8.44 -7.65
N MET A 4 0.51 -7.95 -8.30
CA MET A 4 1.63 -7.30 -7.66
C MET A 4 1.50 -5.79 -7.91
N TYR A 5 1.89 -4.97 -6.93
CA TYR A 5 1.74 -3.52 -7.01
C TYR A 5 2.90 -2.81 -6.31
N ILE A 6 3.13 -1.58 -6.73
CA ILE A 6 4.08 -0.65 -6.13
C ILE A 6 3.29 0.63 -5.78
N LEU A 7 3.45 1.12 -4.56
CA LEU A 7 2.90 2.40 -4.10
C LEU A 7 4.05 3.37 -3.85
N ILE A 8 3.80 4.66 -4.08
CA ILE A 8 4.70 5.72 -3.61
C ILE A 8 4.23 6.17 -2.22
N CYS A 9 5.15 6.29 -1.28
CA CYS A 9 4.88 6.73 0.08
C CYS A 9 5.19 8.23 0.25
N SER A 10 4.62 8.85 1.28
CA SER A 10 4.79 10.27 1.58
C SER A 10 6.23 10.71 1.84
N ASP A 11 7.14 9.78 2.13
CA ASP A 11 8.58 9.97 2.27
C ASP A 11 9.35 9.79 0.96
N ALA A 12 8.65 9.76 -0.18
CA ALA A 12 9.17 9.47 -1.52
C ALA A 12 9.78 8.07 -1.70
N SER A 13 9.61 7.17 -0.73
CA SER A 13 9.98 5.77 -0.87
C SER A 13 8.94 4.96 -1.65
N TYR A 14 9.32 3.76 -2.08
CA TYR A 14 8.43 2.82 -2.75
C TYR A 14 8.09 1.63 -1.85
N TYR A 15 6.82 1.26 -1.81
CA TYR A 15 6.33 0.06 -1.11
C TYR A 15 5.80 -0.96 -2.11
N THR A 16 6.35 -2.17 -2.09
CA THR A 16 5.89 -3.28 -2.93
C THR A 16 4.96 -4.22 -2.16
N GLY A 17 3.95 -4.77 -2.84
CA GLY A 17 3.10 -5.79 -2.24
C GLY A 17 2.33 -6.62 -3.25
N SER A 18 1.64 -7.65 -2.76
CA SER A 18 0.75 -8.48 -3.57
C SER A 18 -0.60 -8.70 -2.91
N THR A 19 -1.64 -8.94 -3.71
CA THR A 19 -2.99 -9.20 -3.22
C THR A 19 -3.89 -9.82 -4.28
N LYS A 20 -4.97 -10.48 -3.85
CA LYS A 20 -6.10 -10.85 -4.72
C LYS A 20 -7.16 -9.73 -4.84
N TYR A 21 -7.11 -8.72 -3.97
CA TYR A 21 -8.13 -7.68 -3.85
C TYR A 21 -7.51 -6.27 -3.88
N LEU A 22 -7.05 -5.84 -5.06
CA LEU A 22 -6.22 -4.64 -5.23
C LEU A 22 -6.87 -3.38 -4.63
N SER A 23 -8.12 -3.06 -5.00
CA SER A 23 -8.82 -1.85 -4.53
C SER A 23 -9.01 -1.83 -3.01
N LYS A 24 -9.32 -2.99 -2.40
CA LYS A 24 -9.44 -3.11 -0.94
C LYS A 24 -8.09 -2.91 -0.26
N ARG A 25 -7.02 -3.42 -0.85
CA ARG A 25 -5.66 -3.31 -0.30
C ARG A 25 -5.15 -1.87 -0.35
N VAL A 26 -5.31 -1.18 -1.49
CA VAL A 26 -4.95 0.24 -1.63
C VAL A 26 -5.70 1.11 -0.62
N LYS A 27 -7.02 0.93 -0.48
CA LYS A 27 -7.83 1.65 0.53
C LYS A 27 -7.32 1.45 1.96
N LYS A 28 -6.92 0.23 2.32
CA LYS A 28 -6.32 -0.03 3.65
C LYS A 28 -5.03 0.73 3.87
N HIS A 29 -4.15 0.80 2.87
CA HIS A 29 -2.92 1.57 2.97
C HIS A 29 -3.21 3.08 3.12
N GLN A 30 -4.13 3.63 2.32
CA GLN A 30 -4.54 5.04 2.38
C GLN A 30 -5.26 5.42 3.69
N SER A 31 -5.94 4.47 4.35
CA SER A 31 -6.62 4.67 5.64
C SER A 31 -5.72 4.44 6.87
N GLY A 32 -4.42 4.16 6.69
CA GLY A 32 -3.50 3.87 7.80
C GLY A 32 -3.69 2.49 8.42
N GLN A 33 -4.48 1.62 7.79
CA GLN A 33 -4.74 0.22 8.21
C GLN A 33 -3.96 -0.79 7.35
N GLY A 34 -2.91 -0.31 6.67
CA GLY A 34 -2.02 -1.10 5.82
C GLY A 34 -0.88 -1.75 6.61
N ALA A 35 0.23 -2.00 5.92
CA ALA A 35 1.45 -2.50 6.56
C ALA A 35 2.06 -1.45 7.50
N ASN A 36 2.87 -1.91 8.47
CA ASN A 36 3.54 -1.04 9.44
C ASN A 36 4.28 0.13 8.79
N TYR A 37 4.95 -0.11 7.65
CA TYR A 37 5.65 0.93 6.88
C TYR A 37 4.68 1.98 6.35
N THR A 38 3.66 1.53 5.59
CA THR A 38 2.65 2.41 4.98
C THR A 38 1.72 3.11 5.98
N LYS A 39 1.69 2.66 7.24
CA LYS A 39 1.02 3.34 8.34
C LYS A 39 1.83 4.53 8.85
N LYS A 40 3.18 4.41 8.86
CA LYS A 40 4.10 5.50 9.22
C LYS A 40 4.26 6.50 8.08
N TYR A 41 4.36 6.00 6.86
CA TYR A 41 4.52 6.79 5.64
C TYR A 41 3.33 6.53 4.73
N ARG A 42 2.39 7.49 4.70
CA ARG A 42 1.11 7.34 3.99
C ARG A 42 1.39 6.91 2.54
N ALA A 43 0.88 5.74 2.16
CA ALA A 43 0.94 5.31 0.76
C ALA A 43 -0.11 6.07 -0.05
N LEU A 44 0.34 6.63 -1.17
CA LEU A 44 -0.48 7.38 -2.12
C LEU A 44 -1.01 6.45 -3.20
#